data_AF-A0A812G2N8-F1
#
_entry.id   AF-A0A812G2N8-F1
#
_cell.length_a   1.000
_cell.length_b   1.000
_cell.length_c   1.000
_cell.angle_alpha   90.00
_cell.angle_beta   90.00
_cell.angle_gamma   90.00
#
_symmetry.space_group_name_H-M   'P 1'
#
loop_
_entity.id
_entity.type
_entity.pdbx_description
1 polymer ?
#
loop_
_entity_poly.entity_id
_entity_poly.type
_entity_poly.pdbx_seq_one_letter_code
_entity_poly.pdbx_strand_id
1 'polypeptide(L)'
;MQTAARWPLFWLLPYSVWSYSGVTAESNALNFVQRKVLPRVSPPPELPAAESAPSKPWHVHKYICVAHHKAGLFLVRDLCKAVFDTLGATPSEMGEWIQPCYPRTCVHPKAPIQFWMDLYSYERAQEAREAAGAKGMRVVGIVRDPVSVIVSAYCYHHRGEEPGNVVFENTTLMHMGPKQGLKFVAERMLQLVENMTSAFEQPFNDTFHLVYEKVTQSSEAFDQQVGEMTSFLFQPDLISPAQRSQVLNATQSADLHRHPGANGDHGNDKACEDEVRKYVPSLPPELLSRYRSFQERLGYAASEEGLSQQSSFGEVLTASEGNQAATMA
;
A
#
# COMPACT_ATOMS: atom_id res chain seq x y z
N MET A 1 -38.32 -10.14 49.21
CA MET A 1 -37.45 -8.96 49.38
C MET A 1 -36.50 -8.91 48.19
N GLN A 2 -36.83 -8.05 47.23
CA GLN A 2 -36.09 -7.84 45.98
C GLN A 2 -35.14 -6.67 46.18
N THR A 3 -33.87 -6.82 45.79
CA THR A 3 -32.93 -5.70 45.68
C THR A 3 -32.49 -5.59 44.23
N ALA A 4 -33.09 -4.62 43.54
CA ALA A 4 -32.73 -4.20 42.20
C ALA A 4 -31.50 -3.27 42.26
N ALA A 5 -30.46 -3.61 41.51
CA ALA A 5 -29.29 -2.76 41.32
C ALA A 5 -29.54 -1.76 40.19
N ARG A 6 -29.46 -0.47 40.53
CA ARG A 6 -29.59 0.67 39.61
C ARG A 6 -28.21 0.99 39.00
N TRP A 7 -28.17 1.12 37.68
CA TRP A 7 -27.05 1.65 36.91
C TRP A 7 -27.15 3.18 36.82
N PRO A 8 -26.08 3.97 36.97
CA PRO A 8 -26.12 5.39 36.71
C PRO A 8 -25.89 5.70 35.22
N LEU A 9 -26.80 6.51 34.67
CA LEU A 9 -26.65 7.22 33.41
C LEU A 9 -25.38 8.10 33.46
N PHE A 10 -24.51 7.95 32.46
CA PHE A 10 -23.48 8.94 32.16
C PHE A 10 -23.89 9.81 30.98
N TRP A 11 -23.50 11.08 31.11
CA TRP A 11 -23.91 12.23 30.34
C TRP A 11 -23.33 12.26 28.93
N LEU A 12 -24.19 12.62 27.97
CA LEU A 12 -23.80 13.15 26.66
C LEU A 12 -23.36 14.61 26.83
N LEU A 13 -22.15 14.95 26.38
CA LEU A 13 -21.75 16.33 26.11
C LEU A 13 -21.45 16.49 24.60
N PRO A 14 -22.00 17.54 23.95
CA PRO A 14 -21.75 17.82 22.55
C PRO A 14 -20.51 18.71 22.38
N TYR A 15 -19.58 18.32 21.50
CA TYR A 15 -18.51 19.20 21.04
C TYR A 15 -18.74 19.64 19.60
N SER A 16 -19.25 20.88 19.50
CA SER A 16 -18.82 21.96 18.61
C SER A 16 -18.51 21.66 17.13
N VAL A 17 -19.45 22.08 16.28
CA VAL A 17 -19.26 22.38 14.85
C VAL A 17 -18.47 23.68 14.70
N TRP A 18 -17.29 23.62 14.08
CA TRP A 18 -16.58 24.79 13.58
C TRP A 18 -16.99 25.03 12.13
N SER A 19 -17.83 26.05 11.90
CA SER A 19 -18.15 26.56 10.57
C SER A 19 -17.17 27.67 10.19
N TYR A 20 -16.26 27.38 9.26
CA TYR A 20 -15.43 28.40 8.62
C TYR A 20 -16.19 29.00 7.44
N SER A 21 -16.54 30.28 7.54
CA SER A 21 -17.16 31.06 6.48
C SER A 21 -16.13 32.05 5.92
N GLY A 22 -16.06 32.16 4.60
CA GLY A 22 -15.63 33.39 3.92
C GLY A 22 -14.25 33.36 3.28
N VAL A 23 -14.22 33.13 1.96
CA VAL A 23 -13.43 33.99 1.05
C VAL A 23 -14.29 34.27 -0.18
N THR A 24 -14.52 35.56 -0.41
CA THR A 24 -15.30 36.16 -1.47
C THR A 24 -14.59 36.05 -2.82
N ALA A 25 -15.41 35.89 -3.86
CA ALA A 25 -15.03 36.04 -5.26
C ALA A 25 -14.86 37.53 -5.60
N GLU A 26 -13.78 37.89 -6.30
CA GLU A 26 -13.70 39.11 -7.08
C GLU A 26 -13.16 38.87 -8.49
N SER A 27 -14.03 39.26 -9.41
CA SER A 27 -13.90 39.56 -10.83
C SER A 27 -12.68 40.38 -11.25
N ASN A 28 -12.13 40.09 -12.44
CA ASN A 28 -11.60 41.08 -13.38
C ASN A 28 -11.74 40.48 -14.80
N ALA A 29 -12.73 40.88 -15.60
CA ALA A 29 -12.79 42.10 -16.42
C ALA A 29 -11.83 42.07 -17.63
N LEU A 30 -12.37 41.52 -18.73
CA LEU A 30 -12.29 41.95 -20.12
C LEU A 30 -11.19 42.96 -20.52
N ASN A 31 -10.22 42.49 -21.30
CA ASN A 31 -9.44 43.34 -22.22
C ASN A 31 -9.78 42.97 -23.66
N PHE A 32 -10.57 43.81 -24.30
CA PHE A 32 -10.95 43.74 -25.71
C PHE A 32 -9.95 44.59 -26.52
N VAL A 33 -8.92 43.95 -27.10
CA VAL A 33 -7.99 44.61 -28.03
C VAL A 33 -8.45 44.32 -29.46
N GLN A 34 -8.76 45.39 -30.20
CA GLN A 34 -9.11 45.35 -31.62
C GLN A 34 -7.96 44.78 -32.45
N ARG A 35 -8.25 43.70 -33.17
CA ARG A 35 -7.35 43.05 -34.13
C ARG A 35 -7.29 43.85 -35.44
N LYS A 36 -6.08 44.21 -35.88
CA LYS A 36 -5.83 44.57 -37.28
C LYS A 36 -5.96 43.31 -38.15
N VAL A 37 -6.84 43.35 -39.14
CA VAL A 37 -7.00 42.30 -40.16
C VAL A 37 -5.86 42.44 -41.16
N LEU A 38 -4.91 41.50 -41.14
CA LEU A 38 -3.88 41.34 -42.17
C LEU A 38 -4.45 40.51 -43.35
N PRO A 39 -3.97 40.74 -44.58
CA PRO A 39 -4.41 40.01 -45.76
C PRO A 39 -4.13 38.51 -45.63
N ARG A 40 -5.10 37.71 -46.11
CA ARG A 40 -5.15 36.25 -46.01
C ARG A 40 -4.08 35.64 -46.91
N VAL A 41 -2.94 35.25 -46.32
CA VAL A 41 -1.95 34.38 -46.96
C VAL A 41 -2.54 32.98 -47.00
N SER A 42 -2.57 32.34 -48.18
CA SER A 42 -2.98 30.94 -48.31
C SER A 42 -2.13 30.07 -47.38
N PRO A 43 -2.76 29.19 -46.56
CA PRO A 43 -1.99 28.35 -45.66
C PRO A 43 -1.06 27.45 -46.48
N PRO A 44 0.20 27.26 -46.04
CA PRO A 44 1.05 26.23 -46.62
C PRO A 44 0.36 24.86 -46.50
N PRO A 45 0.61 23.93 -47.45
CA PRO A 45 0.02 22.61 -47.40
C PRO A 45 0.25 21.98 -46.02
N GLU A 46 -0.84 21.54 -45.39
CA GLU A 46 -0.81 20.83 -44.11
C GLU A 46 0.13 19.63 -44.23
N LEU A 47 1.27 19.72 -43.56
CA LEU A 47 2.10 18.55 -43.31
C LEU A 47 1.22 17.54 -42.57
N PRO A 48 1.28 16.23 -42.92
CA PRO A 48 0.53 15.21 -42.21
C PRO A 48 0.77 15.40 -40.71
N ALA A 49 -0.31 15.55 -39.95
CA ALA A 49 -0.25 15.82 -38.52
C ALA A 49 0.76 14.86 -37.90
N ALA A 50 1.88 15.41 -37.40
CA ALA A 50 2.90 14.64 -36.73
C ALA A 50 2.17 13.76 -35.71
N GLU A 51 2.32 12.45 -35.84
CA GLU A 51 1.78 11.45 -34.93
C GLU A 51 1.97 11.99 -33.52
N SER A 52 0.87 12.39 -32.88
CA SER A 52 0.93 13.09 -31.59
C SER A 52 1.73 12.18 -30.67
N ALA A 53 2.84 12.69 -30.13
CA ALA A 53 3.72 11.91 -29.27
C ALA A 53 2.87 11.08 -28.30
N PRO A 54 3.14 9.76 -28.18
CA PRO A 54 2.26 8.87 -27.44
C PRO A 54 1.99 9.45 -26.06
N SER A 55 0.70 9.68 -25.77
CA SER A 55 0.31 10.30 -24.50
C SER A 55 0.83 9.42 -23.36
N LYS A 56 1.53 10.03 -22.39
CA LYS A 56 1.99 9.32 -21.18
C LYS A 56 0.82 8.51 -20.57
N PRO A 57 1.05 7.29 -20.06
CA PRO A 57 -0.05 6.45 -19.57
C PRO A 57 -0.93 7.12 -18.49
N TRP A 58 -0.31 7.92 -17.60
CA TRP A 58 -1.00 8.70 -16.56
C TRP A 58 -1.76 9.93 -17.05
N HIS A 59 -1.83 10.16 -18.37
CA HIS A 59 -2.80 11.07 -18.97
C HIS A 59 -4.16 10.39 -19.24
N VAL A 60 -4.18 9.05 -19.31
CA VAL A 60 -5.38 8.25 -19.58
C VAL A 60 -6.15 7.94 -18.30
N HIS A 61 -5.47 7.43 -17.27
CA HIS A 61 -6.07 7.05 -15.99
C HIS A 61 -5.43 7.80 -14.82
N LYS A 62 -6.18 7.93 -13.72
CA LYS A 62 -5.59 8.22 -12.41
C LYS A 62 -5.01 6.93 -11.83
N TYR A 63 -3.78 6.97 -11.34
CA TYR A 63 -3.12 5.81 -10.74
C TYR A 63 -2.97 5.99 -9.23
N ILE A 64 -3.32 4.96 -8.47
CA ILE A 64 -3.18 4.97 -7.00
C ILE A 64 -2.48 3.68 -6.56
N CYS A 65 -1.33 3.81 -5.93
CA CYS A 65 -0.61 2.72 -5.29
C CYS A 65 -0.86 2.78 -3.79
N VAL A 66 -1.30 1.67 -3.22
CA VAL A 66 -1.86 1.63 -1.86
C VAL A 66 -1.25 0.56 -1.01
N ALA A 67 -0.98 0.91 0.24
CA ALA A 67 -0.50 -0.02 1.23
C ALA A 67 -0.94 0.38 2.63
N HIS A 68 -1.03 -0.63 3.48
CA HIS A 68 -1.26 -0.50 4.91
C HIS A 68 -0.02 -0.95 5.67
N HIS A 69 0.11 -0.43 6.89
CA HIS A 69 1.26 -0.66 7.75
C HIS A 69 1.47 -2.17 7.94
N LYS A 70 2.71 -2.61 7.72
CA LYS A 70 3.14 -4.03 7.76
C LYS A 70 2.48 -4.97 6.76
N ALA A 71 1.68 -4.49 5.82
CA ALA A 71 1.14 -5.30 4.72
C ALA A 71 2.09 -5.43 3.52
N GLY A 72 3.30 -4.84 3.58
CA GLY A 72 4.22 -4.76 2.44
C GLY A 72 4.31 -3.35 1.85
N LEU A 73 4.19 -2.31 2.69
CA LEU A 73 4.17 -0.91 2.30
C LEU A 73 5.35 -0.50 1.41
N PHE A 74 6.57 -0.77 1.85
CA PHE A 74 7.76 -0.41 1.07
C PHE A 74 7.84 -1.19 -0.24
N LEU A 75 7.45 -2.48 -0.23
CA LEU A 75 7.43 -3.31 -1.42
C LEU A 75 6.53 -2.72 -2.52
N VAL A 76 5.26 -2.43 -2.22
CA VAL A 76 4.35 -1.86 -3.23
C VAL A 76 4.74 -0.44 -3.64
N ARG A 77 5.26 0.37 -2.70
CA ARG A 77 5.76 1.72 -3.01
C ARG A 77 6.91 1.64 -4.01
N ASP A 78 7.91 0.83 -3.73
CA ASP A 78 9.13 0.75 -4.54
C ASP A 78 8.84 0.08 -5.89
N LEU A 79 7.95 -0.92 -5.92
CA LEU A 79 7.42 -1.50 -7.17
C LEU A 79 6.75 -0.46 -8.05
N CYS A 80 5.74 0.24 -7.52
CA CYS A 80 5.04 1.27 -8.28
C CYS A 80 5.97 2.41 -8.71
N LYS A 81 6.88 2.83 -7.84
CA LYS A 81 7.87 3.85 -8.17
C LYS A 81 8.77 3.41 -9.32
N ALA A 82 9.31 2.19 -9.27
CA ALA A 82 10.13 1.63 -10.35
C ALA A 82 9.37 1.57 -11.68
N VAL A 83 8.08 1.19 -11.66
CA VAL A 83 7.21 1.19 -12.84
C VAL A 83 7.12 2.59 -13.47
N PHE A 84 6.72 3.60 -12.68
CA PHE A 84 6.46 4.93 -13.22
C PHE A 84 7.74 5.71 -13.55
N ASP A 85 8.80 5.58 -12.75
CA ASP A 85 10.11 6.19 -13.03
C ASP A 85 10.66 5.66 -14.37
N THR A 86 10.56 4.34 -14.62
CA THR A 86 11.02 3.71 -15.88
C THR A 86 10.26 4.25 -17.10
N LEU A 87 9.00 4.63 -16.93
CA LEU A 87 8.18 5.24 -17.98
C LEU A 87 8.37 6.76 -18.10
N GLY A 88 9.27 7.35 -17.31
CA GLY A 88 9.60 8.77 -17.37
C GLY A 88 8.67 9.67 -16.56
N ALA A 89 8.02 9.15 -15.52
CA ALA A 89 7.31 9.99 -14.56
C ALA A 89 8.32 10.82 -13.75
N THR A 90 8.01 12.10 -13.57
CA THR A 90 8.82 13.02 -12.78
C THR A 90 8.27 13.12 -11.34
N PRO A 91 9.06 13.62 -10.37
CA PRO A 91 8.58 13.81 -9.00
C PRO A 91 7.31 14.68 -8.87
N SER A 92 7.08 15.64 -9.77
CA SER A 92 5.86 16.46 -9.75
C SER A 92 4.61 15.74 -10.30
N GLU A 93 4.81 14.62 -11.02
CA GLU A 93 3.75 13.74 -11.53
C GLU A 93 3.39 12.64 -10.53
N MET A 94 4.14 12.52 -9.42
CA MET A 94 3.95 11.55 -8.35
C MET A 94 3.67 12.25 -7.01
N GLY A 95 2.56 11.91 -6.37
CA GLY A 95 2.21 12.41 -5.05
C GLY A 95 2.27 11.31 -4.02
N GLU A 96 2.69 11.63 -2.80
CA GLU A 96 2.70 10.68 -1.67
C GLU A 96 1.81 11.23 -0.56
N TRP A 97 1.03 10.34 0.05
CA TRP A 97 0.06 10.64 1.09
C TRP A 97 0.20 9.60 2.19
N ILE A 98 0.53 10.03 3.40
CA ILE A 98 0.75 9.15 4.55
C ILE A 98 -0.15 9.61 5.69
N GLN A 99 -0.76 8.70 6.45
CA GLN A 99 -1.52 9.07 7.65
C GLN A 99 -0.60 9.16 8.89
N PRO A 100 -0.67 10.25 9.68
CA PRO A 100 -1.35 11.51 9.43
C PRO A 100 -0.65 12.37 8.35
N CYS A 101 -1.48 13.04 7.54
CA CYS A 101 -1.04 13.83 6.42
C CYS A 101 -0.63 15.24 6.89
N TYR A 102 0.67 15.48 7.02
CA TYR A 102 1.25 16.78 7.33
C TYR A 102 1.81 17.42 6.06
N PRO A 103 1.99 18.77 6.02
CA PRO A 103 2.56 19.47 4.86
C PRO A 103 3.94 18.96 4.39
N ARG A 104 4.66 18.20 5.23
CA ARG A 104 5.96 17.60 4.90
C ARG A 104 5.90 16.11 4.58
N THR A 105 4.79 15.43 4.92
CA THR A 105 4.61 13.98 4.68
C THR A 105 3.70 13.72 3.49
N CYS A 106 2.84 14.68 3.12
CA CYS A 106 2.04 14.63 1.92
C CYS A 106 2.56 15.60 0.85
N VAL A 107 2.82 15.10 -0.35
CA VAL A 107 3.32 15.88 -1.48
C VAL A 107 2.43 15.70 -2.71
N HIS A 108 2.31 16.76 -3.49
CA HIS A 108 1.57 16.79 -4.77
C HIS A 108 0.18 16.11 -4.74
N PRO A 109 -0.79 16.63 -3.95
CA PRO A 109 -2.11 16.00 -3.80
C PRO A 109 -2.94 15.91 -5.08
N LYS A 110 -2.53 16.59 -6.15
CA LYS A 110 -3.20 16.57 -7.46
C LYS A 110 -2.41 15.80 -8.51
N ALA A 111 -1.31 15.13 -8.12
CA ALA A 111 -0.53 14.31 -9.02
C ALA A 111 -1.40 13.18 -9.62
N PRO A 112 -1.22 12.85 -10.91
CA PRO A 112 -1.96 11.78 -11.56
C PRO A 112 -1.56 10.38 -11.07
N ILE A 113 -0.36 10.23 -10.49
CA ILE A 113 0.12 9.02 -9.81
C ILE A 113 0.17 9.34 -8.32
N GLN A 114 -0.49 8.54 -7.48
CA GLN A 114 -0.58 8.78 -6.05
C GLN A 114 -0.18 7.55 -5.26
N PHE A 115 0.59 7.73 -4.20
CA PHE A 115 0.98 6.72 -3.23
C PHE A 115 0.20 7.00 -1.95
N TRP A 116 -0.74 6.14 -1.57
CA TRP A 116 -1.56 6.31 -0.37
C TRP A 116 -1.18 5.24 0.66
N MET A 117 -0.55 5.68 1.73
CA MET A 117 -0.01 4.85 2.79
C MET A 117 -0.85 5.05 4.05
N ASP A 118 -1.43 3.97 4.57
CA ASP A 118 -2.30 3.94 5.75
C ASP A 118 -3.62 4.72 5.65
N LEU A 119 -3.88 5.37 4.51
CA LEU A 119 -5.06 6.20 4.29
C LEU A 119 -6.20 5.50 3.56
N TYR A 120 -5.91 4.42 2.82
CA TYR A 120 -6.89 3.83 1.92
C TYR A 120 -7.93 3.01 2.68
N SER A 121 -9.20 3.31 2.46
CA SER A 121 -10.36 2.59 2.96
C SER A 121 -11.36 2.43 1.83
N TYR A 122 -12.43 1.67 2.07
CA TYR A 122 -13.54 1.57 1.12
C TYR A 122 -14.10 2.96 0.74
N GLU A 123 -14.34 3.84 1.72
CA GLU A 123 -14.89 5.18 1.50
C GLU A 123 -13.94 6.03 0.66
N ARG A 124 -12.65 6.01 0.98
CA ARG A 124 -11.62 6.72 0.21
C ARG A 124 -11.48 6.18 -1.21
N ALA A 125 -11.69 4.87 -1.41
CA ALA A 125 -11.75 4.26 -2.73
C ALA A 125 -12.94 4.82 -3.54
N GLN A 126 -14.12 4.95 -2.92
CA GLN A 126 -15.30 5.54 -3.60
C GLN A 126 -15.06 7.01 -3.97
N GLU A 127 -14.54 7.81 -3.04
CA GLU A 127 -14.18 9.23 -3.30
C GLU A 127 -13.17 9.34 -4.46
N ALA A 128 -12.18 8.44 -4.52
CA ALA A 128 -11.20 8.42 -5.60
C ALA A 128 -11.82 8.08 -6.96
N ARG A 129 -12.77 7.13 -7.01
CA ARG A 129 -13.51 6.75 -8.23
C ARG A 129 -14.33 7.91 -8.75
N GLU A 130 -15.11 8.54 -7.87
CA GLU A 130 -15.92 9.71 -8.20
C GLU A 130 -15.05 10.85 -8.75
N ALA A 131 -13.93 11.13 -8.07
CA ALA A 131 -13.00 12.17 -8.49
C ALA A 131 -12.28 11.86 -9.82
N ALA A 132 -12.09 10.59 -10.15
CA ALA A 132 -11.49 10.18 -11.42
C ALA A 132 -12.44 10.39 -12.61
N GLY A 133 -13.76 10.31 -12.38
CA GLY A 133 -14.80 10.57 -13.38
C GLY A 133 -14.59 9.77 -14.68
N ALA A 134 -14.75 10.42 -15.83
CA ALA A 134 -14.64 9.77 -17.14
C ALA A 134 -13.23 9.24 -17.48
N LYS A 135 -12.17 9.72 -16.79
CA LYS A 135 -10.81 9.17 -16.98
C LYS A 135 -10.66 7.78 -16.37
N GLY A 136 -11.50 7.45 -15.39
CA GLY A 136 -11.35 6.25 -14.59
C GLY A 136 -10.05 6.24 -13.78
N MET A 137 -9.89 5.18 -12.99
CA MET A 137 -8.70 4.97 -12.17
C MET A 137 -8.16 3.55 -12.29
N ARG A 138 -6.91 3.37 -11.86
CA ARG A 138 -6.26 2.08 -11.67
C ARG A 138 -5.60 2.08 -10.30
N VAL A 139 -6.00 1.14 -9.47
CA VAL A 139 -5.50 0.97 -8.11
C VAL A 139 -4.66 -0.29 -8.06
N VAL A 140 -3.45 -0.17 -7.51
CA VAL A 140 -2.60 -1.31 -7.17
C VAL A 140 -2.38 -1.31 -5.67
N GLY A 141 -2.83 -2.35 -5.00
CA GLY A 141 -2.64 -2.56 -3.58
C GLY A 141 -1.79 -3.77 -3.26
N ILE A 142 -1.48 -3.93 -1.98
CA ILE A 142 -0.96 -5.17 -1.42
C ILE A 142 -1.77 -5.52 -0.18
N VAL A 143 -2.16 -6.79 -0.07
CA VAL A 143 -2.78 -7.37 1.12
C VAL A 143 -1.83 -8.39 1.72
N ARG A 144 -1.88 -8.52 3.04
CA ARG A 144 -1.13 -9.51 3.82
C ARG A 144 -2.06 -10.15 4.82
N ASP A 145 -1.77 -11.38 5.24
CA ASP A 145 -2.53 -12.07 6.28
C ASP A 145 -2.71 -11.15 7.52
N PRO A 146 -3.96 -10.80 7.89
CA PRO A 146 -4.26 -9.94 9.05
C PRO A 146 -3.55 -10.31 10.35
N VAL A 147 -3.36 -11.61 10.62
CA VAL A 147 -2.62 -12.06 11.81
C VAL A 147 -1.12 -11.79 11.65
N SER A 148 -0.56 -12.08 10.48
CA SER A 148 0.83 -11.76 10.17
C SER A 148 1.13 -10.26 10.21
N VAL A 149 0.17 -9.39 9.87
CA VAL A 149 0.29 -7.93 10.03
C VAL A 149 0.53 -7.54 11.48
N ILE A 150 -0.27 -8.04 12.44
CA ILE A 150 -0.12 -7.68 13.86
C ILE A 150 1.11 -8.31 14.52
N VAL A 151 1.50 -9.53 14.11
CA VAL A 151 2.74 -10.17 14.57
C VAL A 151 3.94 -9.37 14.08
N SER A 152 3.92 -9.01 12.79
CA SER A 152 4.99 -8.22 12.18
C SER A 152 5.11 -6.82 12.79
N ALA A 153 3.98 -6.17 13.09
CA ALA A 153 3.95 -4.88 13.78
C ALA A 153 4.55 -4.97 15.19
N TYR A 154 4.18 -5.99 15.97
CA TYR A 154 4.78 -6.19 17.30
C TYR A 154 6.30 -6.34 17.19
N CYS A 155 6.80 -7.26 16.37
CA CYS A 155 8.24 -7.53 16.29
C CYS A 155 9.04 -6.30 15.85
N TYR A 156 8.50 -5.51 14.93
CA TYR A 156 9.13 -4.30 14.43
C TYR A 156 9.22 -3.21 15.52
N HIS A 157 8.09 -2.87 16.15
CA HIS A 157 8.08 -1.77 17.10
C HIS A 157 8.61 -2.15 18.49
N HIS A 158 8.51 -3.43 18.88
CA HIS A 158 9.09 -3.92 20.13
C HIS A 158 10.62 -3.76 20.18
N ARG A 159 11.31 -3.87 19.03
CA ARG A 159 12.77 -3.61 18.98
C ARG A 159 13.15 -2.12 18.90
N GLY A 160 12.16 -1.22 18.93
CA GLY A 160 12.39 0.22 18.99
C GLY A 160 12.35 0.95 17.64
N GLU A 161 11.88 0.30 16.58
CA GLU A 161 11.72 0.95 15.29
C GLU A 161 10.53 1.93 15.27
N GLU A 162 10.73 3.04 14.57
CA GLU A 162 9.77 4.15 14.49
C GLU A 162 9.25 4.60 15.88
N PRO A 163 10.13 5.06 16.80
CA PRO A 163 9.74 5.42 18.17
C PRO A 163 8.72 6.59 18.25
N GLY A 164 8.54 7.32 17.15
CA GLY A 164 7.53 8.37 17.00
C GLY A 164 6.25 7.93 16.28
N ASN A 165 6.04 6.63 16.04
CA ASN A 165 4.85 6.13 15.38
C ASN A 165 3.60 6.43 16.24
N VAL A 166 2.67 7.19 15.66
CA VAL A 166 1.46 7.66 16.36
C VAL A 166 0.48 6.54 16.70
N VAL A 167 0.57 5.38 16.06
CA VAL A 167 -0.30 4.23 16.34
C VAL A 167 0.07 3.60 17.68
N PHE A 168 1.36 3.52 17.98
CA PHE A 168 1.88 2.77 19.14
C PHE A 168 2.35 3.65 20.30
N GLU A 169 2.19 4.98 20.20
CA GLU A 169 2.52 6.03 21.18
C GLU A 169 3.54 5.63 22.25
N ASN A 170 4.76 6.18 22.13
CA ASN A 170 5.89 5.99 23.04
C ASN A 170 6.62 4.65 22.88
N THR A 171 7.76 4.54 23.55
CA THR A 171 8.57 3.32 23.69
C THR A 171 7.88 2.24 24.56
N THR A 172 6.60 2.41 24.91
CA THR A 172 5.87 1.50 25.81
C THR A 172 5.86 0.08 25.28
N LEU A 173 5.68 -0.11 23.97
CA LEU A 173 5.66 -1.44 23.35
C LEU A 173 6.99 -2.19 23.51
N MET A 174 8.12 -1.48 23.60
CA MET A 174 9.46 -2.06 23.81
C MET A 174 9.63 -2.70 25.20
N HIS A 175 8.71 -2.41 26.12
CA HIS A 175 8.72 -2.93 27.49
C HIS A 175 7.61 -3.95 27.74
N MET A 176 6.82 -4.29 26.73
CA MET A 176 5.75 -5.28 26.83
C MET A 176 6.24 -6.65 26.35
N GLY A 177 6.04 -7.70 27.15
CA GLY A 177 6.30 -9.06 26.68
C GLY A 177 5.33 -9.50 25.56
N PRO A 178 5.65 -10.57 24.80
CA PRO A 178 4.93 -10.98 23.59
C PRO A 178 3.41 -11.06 23.74
N LYS A 179 2.92 -11.70 24.81
CA LYS A 179 1.48 -11.82 25.07
C LYS A 179 0.78 -10.47 25.24
N GLN A 180 1.36 -9.57 26.05
CA GLN A 180 0.76 -8.27 26.35
C GLN A 180 0.89 -7.32 25.16
N GLY A 181 2.07 -7.29 24.53
CA GLY A 181 2.32 -6.41 23.39
C GLY A 181 1.57 -6.83 22.13
N LEU A 182 1.40 -8.13 21.86
CA LEU A 182 0.58 -8.60 20.74
C LEU A 182 -0.88 -8.13 20.89
N LYS A 183 -1.47 -8.25 22.09
CA LYS A 183 -2.80 -7.70 22.37
C LYS A 183 -2.84 -6.19 22.13
N PHE A 184 -1.89 -5.46 22.70
CA PHE A 184 -1.79 -4.00 22.56
C PHE A 184 -1.71 -3.56 21.08
N VAL A 185 -0.91 -4.25 20.27
CA VAL A 185 -0.78 -4.00 18.83
C VAL A 185 -2.06 -4.35 18.09
N ALA A 186 -2.66 -5.50 18.38
CA ALA A 186 -3.87 -5.96 17.72
C ALA A 186 -5.07 -5.02 17.95
N GLU A 187 -5.19 -4.41 19.13
CA GLU A 187 -6.23 -3.41 19.41
C GLU A 187 -6.03 -2.12 18.60
N ARG A 188 -4.78 -1.65 18.45
CA ARG A 188 -4.44 -0.40 17.75
C ARG A 188 -4.42 -0.53 16.23
N MET A 189 -4.02 -1.69 15.72
CA MET A 189 -4.01 -1.99 14.28
C MET A 189 -5.40 -2.28 13.71
N LEU A 190 -6.42 -2.41 14.56
CA LEU A 190 -7.72 -2.93 14.16
C LEU A 190 -8.38 -2.13 13.03
N GLN A 191 -8.35 -0.80 13.11
CA GLN A 191 -8.91 0.07 12.06
C GLN A 191 -8.12 -0.02 10.76
N LEU A 192 -6.78 -0.10 10.83
CA LEU A 192 -5.94 -0.22 9.63
C LEU A 192 -6.20 -1.54 8.90
N VAL A 193 -6.35 -2.63 9.65
CA VAL A 193 -6.65 -3.95 9.08
C VAL A 193 -8.08 -4.02 8.54
N GLU A 194 -9.05 -3.37 9.19
CA GLU A 194 -10.41 -3.20 8.65
C GLU A 194 -10.40 -2.39 7.34
N ASN A 195 -9.63 -1.30 7.29
CA ASN A 195 -9.49 -0.47 6.09
C ASN A 195 -8.87 -1.25 4.93
N MET A 196 -7.81 -2.03 5.19
CA MET A 196 -7.22 -2.94 4.20
C MET A 196 -8.24 -3.97 3.73
N THR A 197 -8.91 -4.64 4.66
CA THR A 197 -9.89 -5.69 4.35
C THR A 197 -11.03 -5.16 3.49
N SER A 198 -11.70 -4.09 3.93
CA SER A 198 -12.84 -3.49 3.22
C SER A 198 -12.48 -2.93 1.84
N ALA A 199 -11.24 -2.48 1.65
CA ALA A 199 -10.78 -1.98 0.35
C ALA A 199 -10.56 -3.09 -0.69
N PHE A 200 -10.26 -4.32 -0.26
CA PHE A 200 -9.82 -5.41 -1.15
C PHE A 200 -10.67 -6.69 -1.10
N GLU A 201 -11.60 -6.82 -0.15
CA GLU A 201 -12.48 -8.00 -0.05
C GLU A 201 -13.42 -8.16 -1.25
N GLN A 202 -13.78 -7.05 -1.91
CA GLN A 202 -14.61 -7.06 -3.10
C GLN A 202 -13.75 -6.79 -4.34
N PRO A 203 -13.81 -7.64 -5.37
CA PRO A 203 -13.10 -7.37 -6.61
C PRO A 203 -13.75 -6.18 -7.32
N PHE A 204 -12.91 -5.22 -7.73
CA PHE A 204 -13.29 -4.14 -8.62
C PHE A 204 -12.46 -4.20 -9.90
N ASN A 205 -13.07 -3.91 -11.06
CA ASN A 205 -12.36 -3.92 -12.35
C ASN A 205 -11.23 -2.88 -12.44
N ASP A 206 -11.23 -1.90 -11.54
CA ASP A 206 -10.25 -0.82 -11.42
C ASP A 206 -9.22 -1.06 -10.31
N THR A 207 -9.23 -2.22 -9.67
CA THR A 207 -8.36 -2.54 -8.53
C THR A 207 -7.67 -3.88 -8.73
N PHE A 208 -6.34 -3.87 -8.66
CA PHE A 208 -5.49 -5.06 -8.58
C PHE A 208 -4.84 -5.09 -7.20
N HIS A 209 -4.75 -6.25 -6.58
CA HIS A 209 -4.00 -6.39 -5.34
C HIS A 209 -2.99 -7.52 -5.45
N LEU A 210 -1.79 -7.25 -4.97
CA LEU A 210 -0.77 -8.25 -4.69
C LEU A 210 -1.14 -8.95 -3.38
N VAL A 211 -0.87 -10.24 -3.31
CA VAL A 211 -0.89 -10.99 -2.04
C VAL A 211 0.56 -11.09 -1.57
N TYR A 212 0.89 -10.48 -0.43
CA TYR A 212 2.25 -10.39 0.10
C TYR A 212 2.94 -11.76 0.10
N GLU A 213 2.28 -12.78 0.65
CA GLU A 213 2.83 -14.13 0.77
C GLU A 213 3.13 -14.77 -0.59
N LYS A 214 2.40 -14.40 -1.66
CA LYS A 214 2.66 -14.91 -3.01
C LYS A 214 3.80 -14.17 -3.68
N VAL A 215 3.77 -12.84 -3.65
CA VAL A 215 4.78 -12.00 -4.33
C VAL A 215 6.16 -12.13 -3.68
N THR A 216 6.24 -12.50 -2.40
CA THR A 216 7.51 -12.75 -1.70
C THR A 216 7.84 -14.24 -1.54
N GLN A 217 7.18 -15.13 -2.27
CA GLN A 217 7.40 -16.58 -2.12
C GLN A 217 8.67 -17.07 -2.84
N SER A 218 8.90 -16.52 -4.02
CA SER A 218 10.07 -16.81 -4.87
C SER A 218 10.19 -15.71 -5.93
N SER A 219 11.32 -15.67 -6.60
CA SER A 219 11.54 -14.74 -7.72
C SER A 219 10.61 -15.00 -8.92
N GLU A 220 10.24 -16.25 -9.17
CA GLU A 220 9.29 -16.60 -10.22
C GLU A 220 7.87 -16.15 -9.87
N ALA A 221 7.44 -16.34 -8.62
CA ALA A 221 6.15 -15.87 -8.14
C ALA A 221 6.08 -14.33 -8.17
N PHE A 222 7.19 -13.67 -7.82
CA PHE A 222 7.34 -12.23 -7.96
C PHE A 222 7.16 -11.79 -9.43
N ASP A 223 7.92 -12.37 -10.36
CA ASP A 223 7.86 -11.99 -11.77
C ASP A 223 6.45 -12.19 -12.36
N GLN A 224 5.77 -13.28 -11.99
CA GLN A 224 4.41 -13.55 -12.39
C GLN A 224 3.45 -12.45 -11.89
N GLN A 225 3.46 -12.18 -10.58
CA GLN A 225 2.58 -11.19 -9.96
C GLN A 225 2.81 -9.78 -10.52
N VAL A 226 4.08 -9.39 -10.73
CA VAL A 226 4.43 -8.09 -11.32
C VAL A 226 4.05 -8.01 -12.80
N GLY A 227 4.14 -9.12 -13.54
CA GLY A 227 3.64 -9.24 -14.91
C GLY A 227 2.12 -9.03 -15.02
N GLU A 228 1.36 -9.65 -14.12
CA GLU A 228 -0.10 -9.49 -14.01
C GLU A 228 -0.46 -8.03 -13.64
N MET A 229 0.22 -7.46 -12.63
CA MET A 229 0.06 -6.07 -12.20
C MET A 229 0.33 -5.08 -13.35
N THR A 230 1.43 -5.27 -14.09
CA THR A 230 1.80 -4.40 -15.23
C THR A 230 0.77 -4.51 -16.35
N SER A 231 0.24 -5.70 -16.60
CA SER A 231 -0.83 -5.93 -17.58
C SER A 231 -2.12 -5.24 -17.19
N PHE A 232 -2.48 -5.27 -15.91
CA PHE A 232 -3.63 -4.55 -15.37
C PHE A 232 -3.48 -3.02 -15.49
N LEU A 233 -2.32 -2.47 -15.12
CA LEU A 233 -2.09 -1.02 -15.08
C LEU A 233 -2.19 -0.36 -16.47
N PHE A 234 -1.65 -1.04 -17.48
CA PHE A 234 -1.45 -0.44 -18.80
C PHE A 234 -2.32 -1.05 -19.89
N GLN A 235 -3.05 -2.13 -19.61
CA GLN A 235 -3.77 -2.90 -20.63
C GLN A 235 -2.77 -3.29 -21.76
N PRO A 236 -3.17 -3.85 -22.93
CA PRO A 236 -2.19 -4.28 -23.92
C PRO A 236 -1.50 -3.13 -24.64
N ASP A 237 -2.14 -1.96 -24.74
CA ASP A 237 -1.76 -0.93 -25.73
C ASP A 237 -1.24 0.40 -25.14
N LEU A 238 -1.28 0.62 -23.81
CA LEU A 238 -0.81 1.92 -23.26
C LEU A 238 0.71 2.03 -23.17
N ILE A 239 1.45 0.91 -23.20
CA ILE A 239 2.90 0.88 -23.27
C ILE A 239 3.36 -0.12 -24.32
N SER A 240 4.44 0.19 -25.03
CA SER A 240 5.04 -0.72 -26.01
C SER A 240 5.61 -1.98 -25.33
N PRO A 241 5.79 -3.09 -26.09
CA PRO A 241 6.47 -4.29 -25.57
C PRO A 241 7.86 -4.01 -25.00
N ALA A 242 8.61 -3.07 -25.60
CA ALA A 242 9.93 -2.67 -25.13
C ALA A 242 9.86 -1.96 -23.76
N GLN A 243 8.93 -1.00 -23.61
CA GLN A 243 8.69 -0.33 -22.32
C GLN A 243 8.23 -1.32 -21.25
N ARG A 244 7.35 -2.27 -21.61
CA ARG A 244 6.92 -3.34 -20.70
C ARG A 244 8.10 -4.16 -20.21
N SER A 245 8.98 -4.59 -21.10
CA SER A 245 10.20 -5.32 -20.73
C SER A 245 11.11 -4.51 -19.79
N GLN A 246 11.29 -3.21 -20.08
CA GLN A 246 12.05 -2.30 -19.22
C GLN A 246 11.44 -2.18 -17.82
N VAL A 247 10.12 -2.02 -17.74
CA VAL A 247 9.38 -1.95 -16.46
C VAL A 247 9.59 -3.23 -15.66
N LEU A 248 9.36 -4.40 -16.26
CA LEU A 248 9.53 -5.69 -15.57
C LEU A 248 10.96 -5.88 -15.05
N ASN A 249 11.97 -5.52 -15.84
CA ASN A 249 13.36 -5.57 -15.42
C ASN A 249 13.66 -4.59 -14.27
N ALA A 250 13.17 -3.34 -14.35
CA ALA A 250 13.39 -2.35 -13.30
C ALA A 250 12.76 -2.76 -11.95
N THR A 251 11.57 -3.36 -12.00
CA THR A 251 10.86 -3.83 -10.81
C THR A 251 11.57 -4.96 -10.07
N GLN A 252 12.46 -5.72 -10.71
CA GLN A 252 13.21 -6.80 -10.04
C GLN A 252 14.06 -6.31 -8.87
N SER A 253 14.40 -5.01 -8.82
CA SER A 253 15.10 -4.40 -7.67
C SER A 253 14.30 -4.50 -6.36
N ALA A 254 12.99 -4.70 -6.42
CA ALA A 254 12.12 -4.89 -5.26
C ALA A 254 11.90 -6.38 -4.89
N ASP A 255 12.46 -7.32 -5.65
CA ASP A 255 12.37 -8.75 -5.34
C ASP A 255 13.27 -9.10 -4.14
N LEU A 256 12.64 -9.49 -3.03
CA LEU A 256 13.32 -9.81 -1.78
C LEU A 256 14.18 -11.08 -1.86
N HIS A 257 13.93 -11.98 -2.81
CA HIS A 257 14.78 -13.16 -3.02
C HIS A 257 16.05 -12.82 -3.79
N ARG A 258 15.95 -11.96 -4.81
CA ARG A 258 17.11 -11.46 -5.56
C ARG A 258 17.92 -10.46 -4.74
N HIS A 259 17.24 -9.69 -3.89
CA HIS A 259 17.81 -8.60 -3.11
C HIS A 259 17.39 -8.70 -1.63
N PRO A 260 17.95 -9.63 -0.85
CA PRO A 260 17.59 -9.83 0.56
C PRO A 260 17.84 -8.60 1.46
N GLY A 261 18.62 -7.62 0.99
CA GLY A 261 18.84 -6.34 1.67
C GLY A 261 17.91 -5.19 1.24
N ALA A 262 17.02 -5.39 0.27
CA ALA A 262 16.18 -4.31 -0.27
C ALA A 262 15.22 -3.72 0.78
N ASN A 263 14.83 -4.50 1.78
CA ASN A 263 14.00 -4.03 2.88
C ASN A 263 14.78 -3.21 3.94
N GLY A 264 16.10 -3.11 3.85
CA GLY A 264 16.94 -2.48 4.88
C GLY A 264 16.59 -2.97 6.29
N ASP A 265 16.50 -2.03 7.23
CA ASP A 265 16.15 -2.30 8.64
C ASP A 265 14.64 -2.52 8.87
N HIS A 266 13.83 -2.56 7.79
CA HIS A 266 12.37 -2.76 7.88
C HIS A 266 11.91 -4.22 7.87
N GLY A 267 12.83 -5.18 7.73
CA GLY A 267 12.55 -6.62 7.89
C GLY A 267 12.36 -7.03 9.36
N ASN A 268 11.73 -8.18 9.62
CA ASN A 268 11.65 -8.74 10.96
C ASN A 268 12.51 -10.00 11.08
N ASP A 269 13.05 -10.22 12.27
CA ASP A 269 13.63 -11.50 12.60
C ASP A 269 12.54 -12.59 12.66
N LYS A 270 12.76 -13.68 11.94
CA LYS A 270 11.83 -14.81 11.87
C LYS A 270 11.62 -15.44 13.24
N ALA A 271 12.65 -15.50 14.08
CA ALA A 271 12.52 -16.09 15.42
C ALA A 271 11.57 -15.25 16.30
N CYS A 272 11.57 -13.92 16.18
CA CYS A 272 10.57 -13.08 16.82
C CYS A 272 9.15 -13.38 16.33
N GLU A 273 8.92 -13.42 15.00
CA GLU A 273 7.58 -13.65 14.46
C GLU A 273 7.03 -15.03 14.87
N ASP A 274 7.86 -16.06 14.83
CA ASP A 274 7.49 -17.42 15.23
C ASP A 274 7.19 -17.49 16.74
N GLU A 275 7.93 -16.80 17.59
CA GLU A 275 7.65 -16.73 19.04
C GLU A 275 6.33 -16.01 19.33
N VAL A 276 6.11 -14.85 18.71
CA VAL A 276 4.93 -14.02 18.96
C VAL A 276 3.67 -14.70 18.45
N ARG A 277 3.75 -15.43 17.33
CA ARG A 277 2.63 -16.18 16.75
C ARG A 277 2.03 -17.20 17.73
N LYS A 278 2.84 -17.77 18.64
CA LYS A 278 2.37 -18.70 19.69
C LYS A 278 1.35 -18.06 20.65
N TYR A 279 1.34 -16.73 20.76
CA TYR A 279 0.42 -16.00 21.64
C TYR A 279 -0.86 -15.54 20.95
N VAL A 280 -1.02 -15.72 19.63
CA VAL A 280 -2.25 -15.37 18.90
C VAL A 280 -3.50 -16.04 19.50
N PRO A 281 -3.50 -17.33 19.88
CA PRO A 281 -4.65 -17.96 20.54
C PRO A 281 -5.00 -17.36 21.91
N SER A 282 -4.10 -16.57 22.51
CA SER A 282 -4.33 -15.93 23.81
C SER A 282 -4.91 -14.52 23.72
N LEU A 283 -5.15 -14.01 22.49
CA LEU A 283 -5.91 -12.79 22.27
C LEU A 283 -7.33 -12.93 22.84
N PRO A 284 -7.97 -11.82 23.27
CA PRO A 284 -9.37 -11.83 23.65
C PRO A 284 -10.23 -12.46 22.53
N PRO A 285 -11.18 -13.37 22.85
CA PRO A 285 -11.94 -14.12 21.84
C PRO A 285 -12.61 -13.23 20.79
N GLU A 286 -13.18 -12.10 21.22
CA GLU A 286 -13.81 -11.11 20.34
C GLU A 286 -12.81 -10.47 19.38
N LEU A 287 -11.61 -10.17 19.85
CA LEU A 287 -10.55 -9.57 19.03
C LEU A 287 -10.03 -10.60 18.01
N LEU A 288 -9.73 -11.81 18.47
CA LEU A 288 -9.30 -12.91 17.60
C LEU A 288 -10.34 -13.23 16.52
N SER A 289 -11.63 -13.24 16.88
CA SER A 289 -12.73 -13.45 15.94
C SER A 289 -12.78 -12.38 14.85
N ARG A 290 -12.48 -11.11 15.17
CA ARG A 290 -12.41 -10.04 14.16
C ARG A 290 -11.27 -10.27 13.17
N TYR A 291 -10.07 -10.60 13.67
CA TYR A 291 -8.93 -10.90 12.79
C TYR A 291 -9.17 -12.12 11.90
N ARG A 292 -9.81 -13.17 12.43
CA ARG A 292 -10.22 -14.34 11.64
C ARG A 292 -11.25 -13.98 10.56
N SER A 293 -12.21 -13.11 10.88
CA SER A 293 -13.16 -12.60 9.88
C SER A 293 -12.46 -11.80 8.78
N PHE A 294 -11.43 -11.01 9.11
CA PHE A 294 -10.62 -10.32 8.10
C PHE A 294 -9.85 -11.30 7.20
N GLN A 295 -9.26 -12.35 7.79
CA GLN A 295 -8.59 -13.41 7.02
C GLN A 295 -9.55 -14.03 6.00
N GLU A 296 -10.73 -14.43 6.46
CA GLU A 296 -11.76 -15.05 5.61
C GLU A 296 -12.20 -14.11 4.47
N ARG A 297 -12.50 -12.83 4.78
CA ARG A 297 -12.92 -11.81 3.79
C ARG A 297 -11.84 -11.53 2.73
N LEU A 298 -10.57 -11.68 3.08
CA LEU A 298 -9.44 -11.55 2.16
C LEU A 298 -9.06 -12.88 1.46
N GLY A 299 -9.82 -13.96 1.69
CA GLY A 299 -9.56 -15.26 1.08
C GLY A 299 -8.37 -16.02 1.67
N TYR A 300 -7.87 -15.62 2.84
CA TYR A 300 -6.95 -16.45 3.61
C TYR A 300 -7.75 -17.59 4.23
N ALA A 301 -7.28 -18.83 4.04
CA ALA A 301 -7.91 -19.98 4.65
C ALA A 301 -7.96 -19.77 6.17
N ALA A 302 -9.16 -19.80 6.74
CA ALA A 302 -9.35 -19.87 8.19
C ALA A 302 -9.00 -21.28 8.69
N SER A 303 -7.84 -21.82 8.32
CA SER A 303 -7.44 -23.14 8.79
C SER A 303 -6.82 -23.00 10.17
N GLU A 304 -7.39 -23.70 11.15
CA GLU A 304 -6.73 -23.94 12.43
C GLU A 304 -5.37 -24.67 12.24
N GLU A 305 -5.18 -25.29 11.08
CA GLU A 305 -3.97 -25.97 10.61
C GLU A 305 -2.89 -25.02 10.03
N GLY A 306 -3.23 -23.80 9.64
CA GLY A 306 -2.25 -22.82 9.13
C GLY A 306 -1.22 -22.39 10.19
N LEU A 307 -1.53 -22.60 11.47
CA LEU A 307 -0.60 -22.42 12.59
C LEU A 307 0.45 -23.54 12.71
N SER A 308 0.23 -24.72 12.10
CA SER A 308 1.19 -25.83 12.15
C SER A 308 2.05 -25.95 10.88
N GLN A 309 1.59 -25.49 9.71
CA GLN A 309 2.30 -25.69 8.43
C GLN A 309 3.28 -24.57 8.03
N GLN A 310 3.24 -23.39 8.64
CA GLN A 310 4.24 -22.34 8.34
C GLN A 310 5.60 -22.55 9.02
N SER A 311 5.74 -23.51 9.95
CA SER A 311 7.03 -23.82 10.58
C SER A 311 7.92 -24.73 9.70
N SER A 312 7.42 -25.30 8.61
CA SER A 312 8.18 -26.23 7.75
C SER A 312 8.89 -25.58 6.57
N PHE A 313 8.82 -24.25 6.40
CA PHE A 313 9.48 -23.53 5.30
C PHE A 313 10.92 -23.08 5.62
N GLY A 314 11.50 -23.54 6.74
CA GLY A 314 12.81 -23.09 7.24
C GLY A 314 14.01 -24.02 7.02
N GLU A 315 13.86 -25.14 6.33
CA GLU A 315 14.93 -26.17 6.24
C GLU A 315 15.55 -26.30 4.84
N VAL A 316 15.73 -25.18 4.13
CA VAL A 316 16.55 -25.12 2.91
C VAL A 316 17.51 -23.95 3.07
N LEU A 317 18.74 -24.24 3.54
CA LEU A 317 20.01 -23.53 3.30
C LEU A 317 21.02 -23.77 4.46
N THR A 318 21.47 -25.02 4.65
CA THR A 318 22.78 -25.31 5.25
C THR A 318 23.34 -26.61 4.68
N ALA A 319 23.80 -26.59 3.42
CA ALA A 319 24.66 -27.64 2.89
C ALA A 319 25.46 -27.14 1.68
N SER A 320 26.44 -26.26 1.90
CA SER A 320 27.57 -26.14 0.95
C SER A 320 28.83 -25.61 1.63
N GLU A 321 29.34 -26.31 2.63
CA GLU A 321 30.76 -26.21 3.00
C GLU A 321 31.31 -27.61 3.26
N GLY A 322 32.21 -28.07 2.38
CA GLY A 322 32.95 -29.31 2.61
C GLY A 322 33.31 -30.07 1.35
N ASN A 323 34.25 -29.56 0.55
CA ASN A 323 35.36 -30.35 -0.02
C ASN A 323 36.13 -29.55 -1.06
N GLN A 324 37.23 -28.90 -0.66
CA GLN A 324 38.43 -28.78 -1.48
C GLN A 324 39.66 -28.83 -0.60
N ALA A 325 40.18 -30.03 -0.38
CA ALA A 325 41.55 -30.26 0.01
C ALA A 325 42.09 -31.45 -0.77
N ALA A 326 43.38 -31.37 -1.13
CA ALA A 326 44.23 -32.38 -1.73
C ALA A 326 44.29 -32.45 -3.27
N THR A 327 45.26 -31.72 -3.84
CA THR A 327 46.27 -32.35 -4.72
C THR A 327 47.47 -31.40 -4.89
N MET A 328 48.54 -31.65 -4.12
CA MET A 328 49.93 -31.38 -4.52
C MET A 328 50.85 -32.32 -3.72
N ALA A 329 51.10 -33.48 -4.31
CA ALA A 329 52.30 -34.31 -4.20
C ALA A 329 52.26 -35.33 -5.35
#